data_AF-A0A5D4RD55-F1
#
_entry.id   AF-A0A5D4RD55-F1
#
_cell.length_a   1.000
_cell.length_b   1.000
_cell.length_c   1.000
_cell.angle_alpha   90.00
_cell.angle_beta   90.00
_cell.angle_gamma   90.00
#
_symmetry.space_group_name_H-M   'P 1'
#
loop_
_entity.id
_entity.type
_entity.pdbx_description
1 polymer ?
#
loop_
_entity_poly.entity_id
_entity_poly.type
_entity_poly.pdbx_seq_one_letter_code
_entity_poly.pdbx_strand_id
1 'polypeptide(L)'
;MISLARILKLRDLEIFQVIRDGRVLAYSIIEDTRNPFTEEDKKLDPLCFMDEEDINEILNVFRIALISDKKLSQADSITLRTFFSEFVNNTHLTNFIIQEYVQKDLYEEEDTIESFNKMLQKIGSNFVIQDFDERNWIYLSQD
;
A
#
# COMPACT_ATOMS: atom_id res chain seq x y z
N MET A 1 20.29 -5.08 3.18
CA MET A 1 19.35 -4.51 4.18
C MET A 1 18.34 -3.70 3.40
N ILE A 2 17.04 -3.84 3.68
CA ILE A 2 16.00 -3.02 3.04
C ILE A 2 15.84 -1.75 3.87
N SER A 3 15.77 -0.61 3.19
CA SER A 3 15.39 0.66 3.80
C SER A 3 14.10 1.17 3.16
N LEU A 4 13.29 1.87 3.95
CA LEU A 4 12.07 2.50 3.46
C LEU A 4 12.24 4.00 3.43
N ALA A 5 11.92 4.61 2.29
CA ALA A 5 11.70 6.04 2.18
C ALA A 5 10.19 6.28 2.06
N ARG A 6 9.59 6.92 3.07
CA ARG A 6 8.17 7.32 2.99
C ARG A 6 8.07 8.57 2.12
N ILE A 7 7.42 8.43 0.97
CA ILE A 7 7.32 9.51 -0.03
C ILE A 7 6.01 10.28 0.14
N LEU A 8 4.92 9.59 0.49
CA LEU A 8 3.63 10.21 0.75
C LEU A 8 3.03 9.69 2.04
N LYS A 9 2.47 10.60 2.84
CA LYS A 9 1.66 10.27 4.02
C LYS A 9 0.37 11.07 4.01
N LEU A 10 -0.74 10.38 3.75
CA LEU A 10 -2.09 10.89 3.95
C LEU A 10 -2.72 10.18 5.15
N ARG A 11 -3.96 10.55 5.45
CA ARG A 11 -4.71 9.94 6.55
C ARG A 11 -4.93 8.44 6.34
N ASP A 12 -5.25 8.05 5.10
CA ASP A 12 -5.74 6.70 4.75
C ASP A 12 -4.88 6.04 3.66
N LEU A 13 -3.76 6.68 3.31
CA LEU A 13 -2.85 6.24 2.25
C LEU A 13 -1.41 6.58 2.62
N GLU A 14 -0.52 5.58 2.58
CA GLU A 14 0.93 5.79 2.65
C GLU A 14 1.62 5.18 1.43
N ILE A 15 2.61 5.89 0.87
CA ILE A 15 3.45 5.40 -0.23
C ILE A 15 4.89 5.39 0.21
N PHE A 16 5.54 4.24 0.05
CA PHE A 16 6.95 4.03 0.36
C PHE A 16 7.72 3.61 -0.89
N GLN A 17 8.93 4.13 -1.04
CA GLN A 17 9.96 3.48 -1.84
C GLN A 17 10.69 2.46 -0.97
N VAL A 18 10.72 1.23 -1.45
CA VAL A 18 11.50 0.13 -0.89
C VAL A 18 12.87 0.16 -1.55
N ILE A 19 13.92 0.46 -0.79
CA ILE A 19 15.27 0.62 -1.31
C ILE A 19 16.13 -0.55 -0.84
N ARG A 20 16.88 -1.15 -1.79
CA ARG A 20 17.86 -2.20 -1.53
C ARG A 20 19.14 -1.87 -2.29
N ASP A 21 20.27 -1.93 -1.59
CA ASP A 21 21.59 -1.68 -2.16
C ASP A 21 21.68 -0.33 -2.92
N GLY A 22 21.00 0.70 -2.39
CA GLY A 22 20.97 2.06 -2.94
C GLY A 22 20.06 2.25 -4.16
N ARG A 23 19.26 1.25 -4.54
CA ARG A 23 18.31 1.31 -5.66
C ARG A 23 16.89 1.04 -5.21
N VAL A 24 15.92 1.67 -5.86
CA VAL A 24 14.51 1.36 -5.64
C VAL A 24 14.24 -0.05 -6.16
N LEU A 25 13.81 -0.93 -5.26
CA LEU A 25 13.43 -2.31 -5.53
C LEU A 25 11.94 -2.41 -5.89
N ALA A 26 11.11 -1.63 -5.21
CA ALA A 26 9.66 -1.58 -5.38
C ALA A 26 9.09 -0.31 -4.75
N TYR A 27 7.87 0.04 -5.11
CA TYR A 27 6.99 0.88 -4.31
C TYR A 27 6.07 -0.01 -3.47
N SER A 28 5.79 0.42 -2.24
CA SER A 28 4.70 -0.13 -1.43
C SER A 28 3.66 0.95 -1.21
N ILE A 29 2.43 0.65 -1.61
CA ILE A 29 1.25 1.48 -1.33
C ILE A 29 0.45 0.76 -0.26
N ILE A 30 0.15 1.46 0.84
CA ILE A 30 -0.67 0.97 1.94
C ILE A 30 -1.92 1.83 2.01
N GLU A 31 -3.07 1.21 1.77
CA GLU A 31 -4.39 1.82 1.88
C GLU A 31 -5.09 1.31 3.15
N ASP A 32 -5.47 2.24 4.03
CA ASP A 32 -6.37 1.96 5.15
C ASP A 32 -7.82 2.04 4.63
N THR A 33 -8.46 0.88 4.46
CA THR A 33 -9.82 0.86 3.88
C THR A 33 -10.88 1.36 4.86
N ARG A 34 -10.60 1.36 6.16
CA ARG A 34 -11.56 1.61 7.25
C ARG A 34 -12.81 0.74 7.21
N ASN A 35 -12.73 -0.38 6.51
CA ASN A 35 -13.84 -1.28 6.29
C ASN A 35 -13.38 -2.72 6.51
N PRO A 36 -14.30 -3.61 6.91
CA PRO A 36 -14.03 -5.04 6.95
C PRO A 36 -13.81 -5.60 5.53
N PHE A 37 -13.50 -6.90 5.43
CA PHE A 37 -13.38 -7.59 4.16
C PHE A 37 -14.66 -7.46 3.31
N THR A 38 -14.48 -7.16 2.02
CA THR A 38 -15.57 -7.25 1.04
C THR A 38 -15.89 -8.71 0.71
N GLU A 39 -17.06 -8.96 0.11
CA GLU A 39 -17.42 -10.30 -0.37
C GLU A 39 -16.47 -10.84 -1.44
N GLU A 40 -15.82 -9.94 -2.19
CA GLU A 40 -14.76 -10.27 -3.13
C GLU A 40 -13.46 -10.65 -2.40
N ASP A 41 -13.09 -9.93 -1.34
CA ASP A 41 -11.88 -10.21 -0.57
C ASP A 41 -11.96 -11.59 0.10
N LYS A 42 -13.14 -11.96 0.62
CA LYS A 42 -13.38 -13.27 1.24
C LYS A 42 -13.15 -14.46 0.30
N LYS A 43 -13.12 -14.23 -1.01
CA LYS A 43 -12.84 -15.28 -2.01
C LYS A 43 -11.34 -15.49 -2.26
N LEU A 44 -10.48 -14.64 -1.72
CA LEU A 44 -9.03 -14.74 -1.88
C LEU A 44 -8.45 -15.83 -0.99
N ASP A 45 -7.39 -16.49 -1.45
CA ASP A 45 -6.60 -17.40 -0.61
C ASP A 45 -5.75 -16.58 0.39
N PRO A 46 -5.65 -17.00 1.67
CA PRO A 46 -6.31 -18.15 2.30
C PRO A 46 -7.67 -17.83 2.95
N LEU A 47 -8.17 -16.59 2.82
CA LEU A 47 -9.41 -16.12 3.47
C LEU A 47 -10.63 -16.97 3.12
N CYS A 48 -10.68 -17.54 1.92
CA CYS A 48 -11.76 -18.41 1.47
C CYS A 48 -11.87 -19.74 2.25
N PHE A 49 -10.89 -20.07 3.08
CA PHE A 49 -10.89 -21.23 3.97
C PHE A 49 -11.10 -20.88 5.45
N MET A 50 -11.23 -19.59 5.78
CA MET A 50 -11.44 -19.13 7.17
C MET A 50 -12.92 -19.18 7.55
N ASP A 51 -13.19 -19.39 8.84
CA ASP A 51 -14.55 -19.39 9.37
C ASP A 51 -15.15 -17.97 9.33
N GLU A 52 -16.46 -17.88 9.04
CA GLU A 52 -17.14 -16.59 8.93
C GLU A 52 -17.09 -15.78 10.23
N GLU A 53 -17.09 -16.45 11.38
CA GLU A 53 -16.99 -15.80 12.70
C GLU A 53 -15.69 -15.01 12.81
N ASP A 54 -14.55 -15.65 12.55
CA ASP A 54 -13.23 -15.01 12.59
C ASP A 54 -13.10 -13.87 11.57
N ILE A 55 -13.64 -14.05 10.35
CA ILE A 55 -13.63 -13.01 9.32
C ILE A 55 -14.44 -11.78 9.76
N ASN A 56 -15.57 -12.00 10.44
CA ASN A 56 -16.47 -10.93 10.86
C ASN A 56 -15.95 -10.16 12.09
N GLU A 57 -14.99 -10.71 12.84
CA GLU A 57 -14.30 -9.96 13.91
C GLU A 57 -13.35 -8.88 13.35
N ILE A 58 -12.91 -9.00 12.10
CA ILE A 58 -12.05 -8.02 11.45
C ILE A 58 -12.85 -6.79 11.06
N LEU A 59 -12.56 -5.66 11.70
CA LEU A 59 -13.26 -4.39 11.48
C LEU A 59 -12.58 -3.51 10.43
N ASN A 60 -11.30 -3.75 10.16
CA ASN A 60 -10.54 -2.97 9.20
C ASN A 60 -9.52 -3.82 8.44
N VAL A 61 -9.43 -3.60 7.14
CA VAL A 61 -8.48 -4.28 6.26
C VAL A 61 -7.54 -3.27 5.63
N PHE A 62 -6.24 -3.53 5.72
CA PHE A 62 -5.24 -2.79 4.96
C PHE A 62 -5.03 -3.44 3.59
N ARG A 63 -5.07 -2.66 2.51
CA ARG A 63 -4.66 -3.13 1.19
C ARG A 63 -3.25 -2.68 0.90
N ILE A 64 -2.38 -3.64 0.62
CA ILE A 64 -0.96 -3.39 0.38
C ILE A 64 -0.63 -3.81 -1.05
N ALA A 65 -0.26 -2.85 -1.88
CA ALA A 65 0.25 -3.10 -3.21
C ALA A 65 1.77 -2.98 -3.23
N LEU A 66 2.44 -4.05 -3.65
CA LEU A 66 3.87 -4.07 -3.94
C LEU A 66 4.05 -3.91 -5.45
N ILE A 67 4.62 -2.80 -5.89
CA ILE A 67 4.72 -2.44 -7.30
C ILE A 67 6.19 -2.40 -7.72
N SER A 68 6.55 -3.12 -8.77
CA SER A 68 7.92 -3.13 -9.29
C SER A 68 7.95 -3.11 -10.82
N ASP A 69 9.08 -2.71 -11.41
CA ASP A 69 9.27 -2.67 -12.88
C ASP A 69 9.25 -4.06 -13.52
N LYS A 70 9.65 -5.06 -12.73
CA LYS A 70 9.72 -6.48 -13.09
C LYS A 70 9.17 -7.31 -11.94
N LYS A 71 8.80 -8.56 -12.24
CA LYS A 71 8.40 -9.51 -11.20
C LYS A 71 9.50 -9.62 -10.14
N LEU A 72 9.14 -9.43 -8.88
CA LEU A 72 10.06 -9.60 -7.76
C LEU A 72 10.63 -11.02 -7.76
N SER A 73 11.89 -11.16 -7.31
CA SER A 73 12.42 -12.48 -7.02
C SER A 73 11.60 -13.12 -5.90
N GLN A 74 11.55 -14.46 -5.85
CA GLN A 74 10.82 -15.15 -4.77
C GLN A 74 11.30 -14.71 -3.38
N ALA A 75 12.62 -14.53 -3.22
CA ALA A 75 13.20 -14.08 -1.97
C ALA A 75 12.78 -12.65 -1.62
N ASP A 76 12.76 -11.72 -2.58
CA ASP A 76 12.31 -10.35 -2.37
C ASP A 76 10.81 -10.29 -2.05
N SER A 77 9.98 -11.02 -2.82
CA SER A 77 8.54 -11.13 -2.60
C SER A 77 8.24 -11.61 -1.18
N ILE A 78 8.85 -12.71 -0.73
CA ILE A 78 8.69 -13.22 0.63
C ILE A 78 9.14 -12.16 1.65
N THR A 79 10.31 -11.56 1.44
CA THR A 79 10.85 -10.57 2.38
C THR A 79 9.92 -9.36 2.54
N LEU A 80 9.42 -8.80 1.44
CA LEU A 80 8.52 -7.65 1.47
C LEU A 80 7.16 -8.00 2.04
N ARG A 81 6.59 -9.16 1.67
CA ARG A 81 5.34 -9.63 2.25
C ARG A 81 5.44 -9.77 3.76
N THR A 82 6.47 -10.46 4.26
CA THR A 82 6.69 -10.60 5.70
C THR A 82 6.84 -9.25 6.38
N PHE A 83 7.70 -8.38 5.84
CA PHE A 83 7.95 -7.06 6.42
C PHE A 83 6.66 -6.23 6.55
N PHE A 84 5.89 -6.10 5.47
CA PHE A 84 4.69 -5.27 5.47
C PHE A 84 3.53 -5.91 6.24
N SER A 85 3.50 -7.24 6.35
CA SER A 85 2.56 -7.96 7.21
C SER A 85 2.77 -7.56 8.68
N GLU A 86 4.02 -7.60 9.14
CA GLU A 86 4.38 -7.18 10.51
C GLU A 86 4.18 -5.68 10.72
N PHE A 87 4.35 -4.87 9.67
CA PHE A 87 4.20 -3.42 9.75
C PHE A 87 2.76 -2.96 10.04
N VAL A 88 1.76 -3.60 9.42
CA VAL A 88 0.35 -3.19 9.57
C VAL A 88 -0.40 -3.99 10.63
N ASN A 89 0.05 -5.21 10.94
CA ASN A 89 -0.63 -6.12 11.87
C ASN A 89 -0.38 -5.74 13.34
N ASN A 90 -1.02 -4.66 13.77
CA ASN A 90 -0.82 -4.07 15.10
C ASN A 90 -1.94 -4.42 16.10
N THR A 91 -3.08 -4.92 15.62
CA THR A 91 -4.25 -5.25 16.46
C THR A 91 -4.98 -6.49 15.94
N HIS A 92 -5.71 -7.17 16.82
CA HIS A 92 -6.52 -8.35 16.46
C HIS A 92 -7.77 -8.00 15.62
N LEU A 93 -8.18 -6.73 15.59
CA LEU A 93 -9.35 -6.24 14.84
C LEU A 93 -9.00 -5.78 13.42
N THR A 94 -7.72 -5.86 13.05
CA THR A 94 -7.20 -5.42 11.77
C THR A 94 -6.60 -6.60 11.02
N ASN A 95 -6.78 -6.64 9.72
CA ASN A 95 -6.10 -7.61 8.85
C ASN A 95 -5.61 -6.92 7.58
N PHE A 96 -4.98 -7.65 6.66
CA PHE A 96 -4.41 -7.07 5.45
C PHE A 96 -4.45 -8.02 4.25
N ILE A 97 -4.38 -7.44 3.06
CA ILE A 97 -4.27 -8.15 1.78
C ILE A 97 -3.06 -7.60 1.05
N ILE A 98 -2.12 -8.48 0.67
CA ILE A 98 -0.91 -8.08 -0.09
C ILE A 98 -0.96 -8.62 -1.52
N GLN A 99 -0.92 -7.71 -2.48
CA GLN A 99 -0.87 -8.03 -3.91
C GLN A 99 0.39 -7.43 -4.56
N GLU A 100 0.93 -8.14 -5.55
CA GLU A 100 2.10 -7.72 -6.31
C GLU A 100 1.70 -7.31 -7.73
N TYR A 101 2.25 -6.20 -8.20
CA TYR A 101 1.96 -5.61 -9.50
C TYR A 101 3.26 -5.33 -10.24
N VAL A 102 3.25 -5.60 -11.54
CA VAL A 102 4.37 -5.26 -12.42
C VAL A 102 3.96 -4.09 -13.31
N GLN A 103 4.67 -2.98 -13.20
CA GLN A 103 4.46 -1.78 -14.00
C GLN A 103 5.76 -1.41 -14.69
N LYS A 104 5.84 -1.56 -16.01
CA LYS A 104 7.05 -1.18 -16.77
C LYS A 104 7.34 0.30 -16.59
N ASP A 105 8.64 0.63 -16.62
CA ASP A 105 9.17 1.99 -16.59
C ASP A 105 8.81 2.78 -15.30
N LEU A 106 8.43 2.06 -14.24
CA LEU A 106 8.00 2.60 -12.94
C LEU A 106 9.02 3.57 -12.32
N TYR A 107 10.31 3.34 -12.52
CA TYR A 107 11.39 4.14 -11.94
C TYR A 107 11.86 5.28 -12.84
N GLU A 108 11.29 5.42 -14.03
CA GLU A 108 11.57 6.54 -14.95
C GLU A 108 10.66 7.74 -14.69
N GLU A 109 9.52 7.52 -14.02
CA GLU A 109 8.60 8.58 -13.61
C GLU A 109 9.09 9.30 -12.35
N GLU A 110 8.98 10.62 -12.32
CA GLU A 110 9.24 11.42 -11.11
C GLU A 110 8.16 11.16 -10.05
N ASP A 111 8.56 11.26 -8.77
CA ASP A 111 7.67 11.17 -7.61
C ASP A 111 6.75 12.40 -7.52
N THR A 112 5.60 12.33 -8.20
CA THR A 112 4.61 13.41 -8.31
C THR A 112 3.22 12.88 -7.99
N ILE A 113 2.28 13.77 -7.67
CA ILE A 113 0.88 13.39 -7.44
C ILE A 113 0.30 12.68 -8.69
N GLU A 114 0.67 13.14 -9.89
CA GLU A 114 0.23 12.53 -11.15
C GLU A 114 0.74 11.08 -11.28
N SER A 115 2.02 10.82 -11.01
CA SER A 115 2.57 9.46 -11.09
C SER A 115 1.98 8.55 -10.01
N PHE A 116 1.78 9.03 -8.79
CA PHE A 116 1.11 8.25 -7.74
C PHE A 116 -0.34 7.92 -8.09
N ASN A 117 -1.10 8.86 -8.65
CA ASN A 117 -2.45 8.59 -9.12
C ASN A 117 -2.48 7.56 -10.27
N LYS A 118 -1.48 7.57 -11.17
CA LYS A 118 -1.32 6.52 -12.19
C LYS A 118 -1.04 5.16 -11.56
N MET A 119 -0.20 5.10 -10.53
CA MET A 119 0.07 3.85 -9.80
C MET A 119 -1.21 3.31 -9.14
N LEU A 120 -1.95 4.17 -8.43
CA LEU A 120 -3.22 3.85 -7.78
C LEU A 120 -4.26 3.31 -8.77
N GLN A 121 -4.40 3.98 -9.93
CA GLN A 121 -5.33 3.53 -10.97
C GLN A 121 -4.95 2.13 -11.51
N LYS A 122 -3.66 1.88 -11.75
CA LYS A 122 -3.18 0.59 -12.28
C LYS A 122 -3.36 -0.57 -11.29
N ILE A 123 -3.36 -0.30 -9.99
CA ILE A 123 -3.63 -1.33 -8.96
C ILE A 123 -5.14 -1.49 -8.67
N GLY A 124 -6.00 -0.70 -9.32
CA GLY A 124 -7.45 -0.73 -9.12
C GLY A 124 -7.92 -0.06 -7.83
N SER A 125 -7.12 0.86 -7.27
CA SER A 125 -7.53 1.66 -6.12
C SER A 125 -8.60 2.69 -6.53
N ASN A 126 -9.54 2.94 -5.63
CA ASN A 126 -10.51 4.03 -5.76
C ASN A 126 -9.99 5.34 -5.16
N PHE A 127 -8.80 5.33 -4.57
CA PHE A 127 -8.20 6.51 -3.98
C PHE A 127 -7.70 7.47 -5.07
N VAL A 128 -8.01 8.77 -4.92
CA VAL A 128 -7.48 9.82 -5.78
C VAL A 128 -6.81 10.85 -4.89
N ILE A 129 -5.50 11.00 -5.05
CA ILE A 129 -4.73 12.04 -4.37
C ILE A 129 -5.08 13.36 -5.04
N GLN A 130 -5.66 14.27 -4.27
CA GLN A 130 -5.95 15.62 -4.75
C GLN A 130 -4.69 16.47 -4.72
N ASP A 131 -4.54 17.34 -5.73
CA ASP A 131 -3.48 18.34 -5.72
C ASP A 131 -3.64 19.27 -4.52
N PHE A 132 -2.56 19.46 -3.77
CA PHE A 132 -2.54 20.41 -2.67
C PHE A 132 -2.41 21.82 -3.24
N ASP A 133 -3.44 22.64 -3.06
CA ASP A 133 -3.32 24.07 -3.32
C ASP A 133 -2.50 24.70 -2.18
N GLU A 134 -1.20 24.93 -2.44
CA GLU A 134 -0.26 25.56 -1.49
C GLU A 134 -0.81 26.87 -0.90
N ARG A 135 -1.73 27.56 -1.59
CA ARG A 135 -2.33 28.83 -1.12
C ARG A 135 -3.25 28.64 0.09
N ASN A 136 -3.85 27.47 0.26
CA ASN A 136 -4.77 27.20 1.36
C ASN A 136 -4.05 26.82 2.67
N TRP A 137 -2.72 26.66 2.64
CA TRP A 137 -1.92 26.22 3.79
C TRP A 137 -1.22 27.34 4.58
N ILE A 138 -1.19 28.58 4.07
CA ILE A 138 -0.61 29.73 4.81
C ILE A 138 -1.33 29.99 6.15
N TYR A 139 -2.50 29.38 6.39
CA TYR A 139 -3.29 29.57 7.62
C TYR A 139 -3.14 28.48 8.70
N LEU A 140 -2.27 27.47 8.53
CA LEU A 140 -2.10 26.42 9.56
C LEU A 140 -0.81 26.54 10.37
N SER A 141 -0.13 27.68 10.33
CA SER A 141 0.97 27.99 11.24
C SER A 141 0.83 29.37 11.91
N GLN A 142 -0.26 29.61 12.63
CA GLN A 142 -0.29 30.56 13.75
C GLN A 142 -1.29 30.08 14.81
N ASP A 143 -0.78 29.38 15.82
CA ASP A 143 -0.89 29.73 17.25
C ASP A 143 0.06 28.84 18.07
#